data_AF-A0A8T6SBR8-F1
#
_entry.id   AF-A0A8T6SBR8-F1
#
_cell.length_a   1.000
_cell.length_b   1.000
_cell.length_c   1.000
_cell.angle_alpha   90.00
_cell.angle_beta   90.00
_cell.angle_gamma   90.00
#
_symmetry.space_group_name_H-M   'P 1'
#
loop_
_entity.id
_entity.type
_entity.pdbx_description
1 polymer ?
#
loop_
_entity_poly.entity_id
_entity_poly.type
_entity_poly.pdbx_seq_one_letter_code
_entity_poly.pdbx_strand_id
1 'polypeptide(L)' 'MTIPEVKKILESIGEEHLDQFQRRSLDYATKFSKTDSDVSEELVKKLIEDFDLE' A
#
# COMPACT_ATOMS: atom_id res chain seq x y z
N MET A 1 -6.89 1.73 3.66
CA MET A 1 -5.89 0.93 2.96
C MET A 1 -5.14 1.82 1.98
N THR A 2 -3.83 1.95 2.13
CA THR A 2 -2.98 2.87 1.36
C THR A 2 -2.24 2.18 0.22
N ILE A 3 -1.71 2.93 -0.75
CA ILE A 3 -0.92 2.37 -1.86
C ILE A 3 0.33 1.62 -1.35
N PRO A 4 1.10 2.14 -0.38
CA PRO A 4 2.23 1.41 0.22
C PRO A 4 1.82 0.08 0.88
N GLU A 5 0.67 0.03 1.56
CA GLU A 5 0.13 -1.21 2.15
C GLU A 5 -0.25 -2.23 1.06
N VAL A 6 -0.93 -1.79 0.00
CA VAL A 6 -1.28 -2.62 -1.15
C VAL A 6 -0.02 -3.22 -1.77
N LYS A 7 1.02 -2.40 -1.95
CA LYS A 7 2.31 -2.83 -2.50
C LYS A 7 2.91 -3.94 -1.63
N LYS A 8 3.03 -3.72 -0.31
CA LYS A 8 3.58 -4.71 0.62
C LYS A 8 2.82 -6.05 0.58
N ILE A 9 1.49 -6.00 0.51
CA ILE A 9 0.65 -7.20 0.40
C ILE A 9 0.95 -7.95 -0.90
N LEU A 10 0.91 -7.26 -2.04
CA LEU A 10 1.12 -7.89 -3.35
C LEU A 10 2.55 -8.43 -3.52
N GLU A 11 3.56 -7.73 -3.02
CA GLU A 11 4.95 -8.21 -2.99
C GLU A 11 5.10 -9.45 -2.10
N SER A 12 4.40 -9.50 -0.96
CA SER A 12 4.46 -10.66 -0.05
C SER A 12 3.81 -11.92 -0.60
N ILE A 13 2.85 -11.78 -1.53
CA ILE A 13 2.21 -12.89 -2.21
C ILE A 13 3.12 -13.49 -3.30
N GLY A 14 4.03 -12.70 -3.88
CA GLY A 14 4.92 -13.09 -4.96
C GLY A 14 4.26 -12.97 -6.34
N GLU A 15 4.95 -12.34 -7.30
CA GLU A 15 4.41 -12.04 -8.64
C GLU A 15 3.93 -13.28 -9.41
N GLU A 16 4.57 -14.42 -9.19
CA GLU A 16 4.23 -15.72 -9.78
C GLU A 16 2.85 -16.22 -9.33
N HIS A 17 2.38 -15.79 -8.17
CA HIS A 17 1.08 -16.17 -7.59
C HIS A 17 -0.01 -15.12 -7.87
N LEU A 18 0.33 -14.00 -8.49
CA LEU A 18 -0.62 -12.93 -8.82
C LEU A 18 -1.32 -13.19 -10.17
N ASP A 19 -2.63 -12.94 -10.18
CA ASP A 19 -3.43 -12.89 -11.41
C ASP A 19 -3.13 -11.64 -12.26
N GLN A 20 -3.74 -11.55 -13.45
CA GLN A 20 -3.51 -10.45 -14.39
C GLN A 20 -3.88 -9.06 -13.83
N PHE A 21 -4.87 -8.97 -12.95
CA PHE A 21 -5.34 -7.72 -12.37
C PHE A 21 -4.47 -7.33 -11.18
N GLN A 22 -4.11 -8.30 -10.35
CA GLN A 22 -3.20 -8.12 -9.23
C GLN A 22 -1.81 -7.68 -9.70
N ARG A 23 -1.30 -8.25 -10.81
CA ARG A 23 -0.05 -7.78 -11.43
C ARG A 23 -0.12 -6.33 -11.88
N ARG A 24 -1.23 -5.92 -12.52
CA ARG A 24 -1.44 -4.51 -12.90
C ARG A 24 -1.54 -3.59 -11.68
N SER A 25 -2.18 -4.05 -10.62
CA SER A 25 -2.26 -3.32 -9.35
C SER A 25 -0.89 -3.21 -8.68
N LEU A 26 -0.06 -4.24 -8.72
CA LEU A 26 1.31 -4.21 -8.21
C LEU A 26 2.17 -3.23 -9.03
N ASP A 27 2.08 -3.28 -10.36
CA ASP A 27 2.75 -2.32 -11.26
C ASP A 27 2.40 -0.87 -10.91
N TYR A 28 1.11 -0.61 -10.65
CA TYR A 28 0.65 0.71 -10.22
C TYR A 28 1.19 1.05 -8.82
N ALA A 29 1.04 0.14 -7.86
CA ALA A 29 1.47 0.37 -6.49
C ALA A 29 2.98 0.62 -6.40
N THR A 30 3.80 -0.12 -7.17
CA THR A 30 5.24 0.08 -7.28
C THR A 30 5.60 1.45 -7.84
N LYS A 31 4.86 1.96 -8.84
CA LYS A 31 5.11 3.28 -9.43
C LYS A 31 4.65 4.44 -8.56
N PHE A 32 3.58 4.26 -7.78
CA PHE A 32 2.90 5.33 -7.06
C PHE A 32 3.05 5.26 -5.53
N SER A 33 3.75 4.26 -4.99
CA SER A 33 4.12 4.24 -3.57
C SER A 33 5.07 5.39 -3.27
N LYS A 34 4.57 6.39 -2.55
CA LYS A 34 5.33 7.60 -2.19
C LYS A 34 6.17 7.42 -0.92
N THR A 35 5.83 6.43 -0.12
CA THR A 35 6.47 6.12 1.17
C THR A 35 6.51 4.60 1.35
N ASP A 36 7.22 4.15 2.39
CA ASP A 36 7.15 2.76 2.84
C ASP A 36 5.83 2.47 3.54
N SER A 37 5.44 1.20 3.59
CA SER A 37 4.19 0.76 4.22
C SER A 37 4.12 1.14 5.69
N ASP A 38 5.20 0.93 6.44
CA ASP A 38 5.21 1.15 7.88
C ASP A 38 5.10 2.65 8.20
N VAL A 39 5.79 3.48 7.41
CA VAL A 39 5.69 4.96 7.50
C VAL A 39 4.30 5.44 7.12
N SER A 40 3.69 4.83 6.10
CA SER A 40 2.32 5.18 5.68
C SER A 40 1.29 4.86 6.76
N GLU A 41 1.45 3.74 7.45
CA GLU A 41 0.56 3.33 8.54
C GLU A 41 0.66 4.30 9.73
N GLU A 42 1.88 4.67 10.13
CA GLU A 42 2.09 5.69 11.17
C GLU A 42 1.51 7.06 10.80
N LEU A 43 1.65 7.47 9.54
CA LEU A 43 1.10 8.74 9.06
C LEU A 43 -0.42 8.76 9.07
N VAL A 44 -1.06 7.69 8.58
CA VAL A 44 -2.52 7.57 8.60
C VAL A 44 -3.01 7.61 10.05
N LYS A 45 -2.38 6.86 10.95
CA LYS A 45 -2.74 6.84 12.37
C LYS A 45 -2.66 8.23 12.99
N LYS A 46 -1.57 8.97 12.77
CA LYS A 46 -1.42 10.35 13.26
C LYS A 46 -2.50 11.28 12.70
N LEU A 47 -2.82 11.18 11.42
CA LEU A 47 -3.84 12.03 10.80
C LEU A 47 -5.23 11.76 11.38
N ILE A 48 -5.57 10.50 11.65
CA ILE A 48 -6.82 10.13 12.30
C ILE A 48 -6.84 10.64 13.75
N GLU A 49 -5.77 10.40 14.52
CA GLU A 49 -5.70 10.77 15.94
C GLU A 49 -5.67 12.30 16.16
N ASP A 50 -4.93 13.04 15.33
CA ASP A 50 -4.74 14.47 15.50
C ASP A 50 -5.89 15.31 14.93
N PHE A 51 -6.62 14.78 13.93
CA PHE A 51 -7.62 15.55 13.17
C PHE A 51 -9.00 14.90 13.08
N ASP A 52 -9.23 13.77 13.75
CA ASP A 52 -10.51 13.04 13.80
C ASP A 52 -11.08 12.75 12.39
N LEU A 53 -10.18 12.35 11.48
CA LEU A 53 -10.51 11.99 10.11
C LEU A 53 -10.97 10.53 10.04
N GLU A 54 -12.12 10.26 9.40
CA GLU A 54 -12.63 8.89 9.11
C GLU A 54 -12.31 8.42 7.68
#